data_AF-A0A9D0KL94-F1
#
_entry.id   AF-A0A9D0KL94-F1
#
_cell.length_a   1.000
_cell.length_b   1.000
_cell.length_c   1.000
_cell.angle_alpha   90.00
_cell.angle_beta   90.00
_cell.angle_gamma   90.00
#
_symmetry.space_group_name_H-M   'P 1'
#
loop_
_entity.id
_entity.type
_entity.pdbx_description
1 polymer ?
#
loop_
_entity_poly.entity_id
_entity_poly.type
_entity_poly.pdbx_seq_one_letter_code
_entity_poly.pdbx_strand_id
1 'polypeptide(L)'
;MKLTGRQKAFLSQFLDLYQEAREPLHYTAVAERLGVSKITAYDMLRLLEEQGLVQSEYVLRGKGRGAGRSSIVFRPTPKARALFAELASGASDLAQWKVVKARILEDLEAGKGGDYQELLKDLLARLPERQSPLLYAAEMVTAIILSLQQLREDASAFGLSDRLRSLGLPEEAGLAALGGLAVGLSFAERANRRLVNLLLSQVGRYQQLFSRLSPENLRRLSDFTREVMRVLEA
;
A
#
# COMPACT_ATOMS: atom_id res chain seq x y z
N MET A 1 -4.81 9.47 -16.82
CA MET A 1 -5.84 10.42 -16.32
C MET A 1 -6.35 9.97 -14.97
N LYS A 2 -6.63 10.90 -14.05
CA LYS A 2 -7.10 10.61 -12.69
C LYS A 2 -8.63 10.68 -12.65
N LEU A 3 -9.30 9.61 -12.23
CA LEU A 3 -10.76 9.60 -12.03
C LEU A 3 -11.16 10.61 -10.96
N THR A 4 -12.26 11.34 -11.19
CA THR A 4 -12.86 12.20 -10.16
C THR A 4 -13.45 11.36 -9.02
N GLY A 5 -13.68 11.96 -7.85
CA GLY A 5 -14.29 11.24 -6.72
C GLY A 5 -15.65 10.63 -7.06
N ARG A 6 -16.48 11.36 -7.84
CA ARG A 6 -17.79 10.88 -8.30
C ARG A 6 -17.68 9.72 -9.29
N GLN A 7 -16.72 9.76 -10.21
CA GLN A 7 -16.47 8.66 -11.15
C GLN A 7 -15.99 7.39 -10.43
N LYS A 8 -15.12 7.54 -9.42
CA LYS A 8 -14.66 6.41 -8.60
C LYS A 8 -15.81 5.78 -7.82
N ALA A 9 -16.65 6.60 -7.18
CA ALA A 9 -17.81 6.12 -6.43
C ALA A 9 -18.82 5.39 -7.34
N PHE A 10 -19.09 5.95 -8.52
CA PHE A 10 -19.96 5.30 -9.51
C PHE A 10 -19.37 3.97 -10.00
N LEU A 11 -18.08 3.95 -10.36
CA LEU A 11 -17.39 2.73 -10.82
C LEU A 11 -17.39 1.64 -9.75
N SER A 12 -17.20 1.99 -8.48
CA SER A 12 -17.29 1.07 -7.34
C SER A 12 -18.64 0.36 -7.31
N GLN A 13 -19.72 1.13 -7.25
CA GLN A 13 -21.08 0.61 -7.16
C GLN A 13 -21.46 -0.19 -8.42
N PHE A 14 -21.02 0.25 -9.60
CA PHE A 14 -21.21 -0.51 -10.84
C PHE A 14 -20.51 -1.87 -10.82
N LEU A 15 -19.29 -1.95 -10.28
CA LEU A 15 -18.56 -3.21 -10.13
C LEU A 15 -19.25 -4.15 -9.12
N ASP A 16 -19.78 -3.62 -8.03
CA ASP A 16 -20.52 -4.39 -7.02
C ASP A 16 -21.79 -5.00 -7.65
N LEU A 17 -22.56 -4.19 -8.39
CA LEU A 17 -23.75 -4.66 -9.11
C LEU A 17 -23.42 -5.73 -10.15
N TYR A 18 -22.31 -5.59 -10.88
CA TYR A 18 -21.89 -6.60 -11.84
C TYR A 18 -21.42 -7.89 -11.15
N GLN A 19 -20.84 -7.81 -9.95
CA GLN A 19 -20.46 -9.00 -9.18
C GLN A 19 -21.68 -9.77 -8.68
N GLU A 20 -22.74 -9.06 -8.26
CA GLU A 20 -24.02 -9.67 -7.89
C GLU A 20 -24.69 -10.35 -9.09
N ALA A 21 -24.83 -9.63 -10.21
CA ALA A 21 -25.58 -10.10 -11.37
C ALA A 21 -24.81 -11.12 -12.23
N ARG A 22 -23.47 -10.98 -12.30
CA ARG A 22 -22.56 -11.74 -13.18
C ARG A 22 -22.89 -11.68 -14.67
N GLU A 23 -23.66 -10.68 -15.10
CA GLU A 23 -24.07 -10.45 -16.49
C GLU A 23 -23.96 -8.96 -16.87
N PRO A 24 -23.85 -8.61 -18.17
CA PRO A 24 -23.86 -7.23 -18.64
C PRO A 24 -25.13 -6.47 -18.22
N LEU A 25 -24.95 -5.25 -17.70
CA LEU A 25 -26.02 -4.47 -17.09
C LEU A 25 -26.57 -3.42 -18.05
N HIS A 26 -27.89 -3.32 -18.15
CA HIS A 26 -28.54 -2.22 -18.85
C HIS A 26 -28.47 -0.93 -17.99
N TYR A 27 -28.24 0.22 -18.61
CA TYR A 27 -28.08 1.50 -17.89
C TYR A 27 -29.29 1.88 -17.02
N THR A 28 -30.50 1.39 -17.35
CA THR A 28 -31.69 1.63 -16.52
C THR A 28 -31.63 0.88 -15.19
N ALA A 29 -31.14 -0.36 -15.19
CA ALA A 29 -30.98 -1.13 -13.96
C ALA A 29 -29.88 -0.51 -13.07
N VAL A 30 -28.80 -0.03 -13.71
CA VAL A 30 -27.74 0.74 -13.05
C VAL A 30 -28.33 2.03 -12.44
N ALA A 31 -29.13 2.78 -13.19
CA ALA A 31 -29.76 4.01 -12.69
C ALA A 31 -30.65 3.78 -11.46
N GLU A 32 -31.50 2.75 -11.52
CA GLU A 32 -32.40 2.38 -10.41
C GLU A 32 -31.63 1.97 -9.15
N ARG A 33 -30.59 1.13 -9.31
CA ARG A 33 -29.79 0.64 -8.19
C ARG A 33 -28.90 1.72 -7.55
N LEU A 34 -28.35 2.63 -8.35
CA LEU A 34 -27.52 3.73 -7.83
C LEU A 34 -28.34 4.97 -7.42
N GLY A 35 -29.66 4.98 -7.60
CA GLY A 35 -30.51 6.13 -7.26
C GLY A 35 -30.21 7.38 -8.09
N VAL A 36 -29.80 7.21 -9.35
CA VAL A 36 -29.47 8.32 -10.26
C VAL A 36 -30.43 8.34 -11.45
N SER A 37 -30.49 9.45 -12.18
CA SER A 37 -31.30 9.51 -13.41
C SER A 37 -30.76 8.56 -14.48
N LYS A 38 -31.65 8.06 -15.36
CA LYS A 38 -31.29 7.21 -16.51
C LYS A 38 -30.24 7.84 -17.42
N ILE A 39 -30.36 9.15 -17.66
CA ILE A 39 -29.42 9.94 -18.47
C ILE A 39 -28.06 9.99 -17.76
N THR A 40 -28.05 10.29 -16.46
CA THR A 40 -26.81 10.33 -15.67
C THR A 40 -26.07 8.99 -15.65
N ALA A 41 -26.79 7.88 -15.50
CA ALA A 41 -26.18 6.55 -15.55
C ALA A 41 -25.58 6.26 -16.93
N TYR A 42 -26.33 6.57 -18.00
CA TYR A 42 -25.86 6.39 -19.38
C TYR A 42 -24.60 7.22 -19.67
N ASP A 43 -24.61 8.51 -19.33
CA ASP A 43 -23.48 9.41 -19.57
C ASP A 43 -22.24 8.98 -18.79
N MET A 44 -22.41 8.56 -17.52
CA MET A 44 -21.29 8.10 -16.70
C MET A 44 -20.70 6.78 -17.23
N LEU A 45 -21.54 5.85 -17.71
CA LEU A 45 -21.09 4.61 -18.33
C LEU A 45 -20.32 4.87 -19.63
N ARG A 46 -20.77 5.82 -20.46
CA ARG A 46 -20.06 6.25 -21.66
C ARG A 46 -18.72 6.90 -21.34
N LEU A 47 -18.68 7.77 -20.34
CA LEU A 47 -17.43 8.38 -19.91
C LEU A 47 -16.42 7.34 -19.41
N LEU A 48 -16.87 6.35 -18.63
CA LEU A 48 -16.01 5.25 -18.17
C LEU A 48 -15.59 4.33 -19.34
N GLU A 49 -16.42 4.20 -20.38
CA GLU A 49 -16.08 3.49 -21.60
C GLU A 49 -14.99 4.19 -22.40
N GLU A 50 -15.06 5.52 -22.58
CA GLU A 50 -14.00 6.32 -23.19
C GLU A 50 -12.66 6.17 -22.45
N GLN A 51 -12.70 5.90 -21.14
CA GLN A 51 -11.53 5.65 -20.31
C GLN A 51 -11.04 4.19 -20.35
N GLY A 52 -11.75 3.32 -21.08
CA GLY A 52 -11.46 1.88 -21.22
C GLY A 52 -11.77 1.06 -19.97
N LEU A 53 -12.59 1.58 -19.06
CA LEU A 53 -12.96 0.94 -17.79
C LEU A 53 -14.27 0.15 -17.94
N VAL A 54 -15.14 0.58 -18.84
CA VAL A 54 -16.39 -0.10 -19.17
C VAL A 54 -16.39 -0.41 -20.67
N GLN A 55 -17.12 -1.45 -21.07
CA GLN A 55 -17.38 -1.77 -22.47
C GLN A 55 -18.87 -1.92 -22.69
N SER A 56 -19.38 -1.33 -23.77
CA SER A 56 -20.76 -1.53 -24.22
C SER A 56 -20.89 -2.65 -25.25
N GLU A 57 -22.03 -3.33 -25.21
CA GLU A 57 -22.44 -4.35 -26.15
C GLU A 57 -23.90 -4.12 -26.55
N TYR A 58 -24.22 -4.35 -27.83
CA TYR A 58 -25.60 -4.25 -28.33
C TYR A 58 -26.20 -5.66 -28.42
N VAL A 59 -27.24 -5.89 -27.62
CA VAL A 59 -27.98 -7.15 -27.61
C VAL A 59 -29.30 -7.00 -28.37
N LEU A 60 -29.58 -7.96 -29.26
CA LEU A 60 -30.84 -8.03 -29.98
C LEU A 60 -31.92 -8.60 -29.05
N ARG A 61 -33.07 -7.92 -28.93
CA ARG A 61 -34.23 -8.51 -28.24
C ARG A 61 -34.79 -9.66 -29.07
N GLY A 62 -34.78 -10.86 -28.48
CA GLY A 62 -35.18 -12.11 -29.13
C GLY A 62 -36.66 -12.17 -29.56
N LYS A 63 -36.85 -12.79 -30.73
CA LYS A 63 -38.05 -13.23 -31.48
C LYS A 63 -39.41 -13.09 -30.78
N GLY A 64 -40.30 -12.27 -31.35
CA GLY A 64 -41.75 -12.44 -31.16
C GLY A 64 -42.60 -11.18 -31.19
N ARG A 65 -42.04 -9.97 -31.06
CA ARG A 65 -42.82 -8.72 -31.13
C ARG A 65 -41.99 -7.61 -31.78
N GLY A 66 -42.32 -7.30 -33.03
CA GLY A 66 -42.04 -6.05 -33.77
C GLY A 66 -40.60 -5.51 -33.76
N ALA A 67 -39.95 -5.50 -34.94
CA ALA A 67 -38.74 -4.73 -35.29
C ALA A 67 -37.88 -4.26 -34.09
N GLY A 68 -37.20 -5.22 -33.46
CA GLY A 68 -36.52 -5.02 -32.17
C GLY A 68 -35.34 -4.06 -32.27
N ARG A 69 -35.46 -2.89 -31.64
CA ARG A 69 -34.33 -1.97 -31.43
C ARG A 69 -33.28 -2.67 -30.56
N SER A 70 -32.03 -2.67 -31.01
CA SER A 70 -30.88 -3.15 -30.24
C SER A 70 -30.86 -2.46 -28.88
N SER A 71 -30.69 -3.23 -27.79
CA SER A 71 -30.56 -2.70 -26.43
C SER A 71 -29.09 -2.68 -26.05
N ILE A 72 -28.64 -1.60 -25.42
CA ILE A 72 -27.24 -1.43 -25.02
C ILE A 72 -27.04 -1.89 -23.57
N VAL A 73 -26.06 -2.76 -23.37
CA VAL A 73 -25.64 -3.24 -22.05
C VAL A 73 -24.17 -2.92 -21.83
N PHE A 74 -23.75 -2.88 -20.58
CA PHE A 74 -22.41 -2.49 -20.19
C PHE A 74 -21.79 -3.54 -19.25
N ARG A 75 -20.50 -3.79 -19.42
CA ARG A 75 -19.71 -4.65 -18.54
C ARG A 75 -18.37 -4.01 -18.17
N PRO A 76 -17.83 -4.27 -16.97
CA PRO A 76 -16.52 -3.77 -16.59
C PRO A 76 -15.42 -4.50 -17.38
N THR A 77 -14.39 -3.76 -17.77
CA THR A 77 -13.19 -4.34 -18.39
C THR A 77 -12.25 -4.92 -17.33
N PRO A 78 -11.28 -5.78 -17.71
CA PRO A 78 -10.23 -6.21 -16.79
C PRO A 78 -9.47 -5.04 -16.15
N LYS A 79 -9.27 -3.95 -16.90
CA LYS A 79 -8.64 -2.71 -16.43
C LYS A 79 -9.42 -2.06 -15.27
N ALA A 80 -10.76 -2.03 -15.34
CA ALA A 80 -11.58 -1.52 -14.24
C ALA A 80 -11.46 -2.36 -12.97
N ARG A 81 -11.46 -3.69 -13.12
CA ARG A 81 -11.30 -4.60 -11.96
C ARG A 81 -9.94 -4.43 -11.30
N ALA A 82 -8.86 -4.33 -12.10
CA ALA A 82 -7.52 -4.09 -11.59
C ALA A 82 -7.41 -2.74 -10.86
N LEU A 83 -7.91 -1.66 -11.48
CA LEU A 83 -7.91 -0.32 -10.88
C LEU A 83 -8.69 -0.27 -9.56
N PHE A 84 -9.83 -0.97 -9.50
CA PHE A 84 -10.64 -1.02 -8.28
C PHE A 84 -9.98 -1.86 -7.19
N ALA A 85 -9.40 -3.02 -7.55
CA ALA A 85 -8.63 -3.84 -6.61
C ALA A 85 -7.47 -3.04 -6.00
N GLU A 86 -6.78 -2.21 -6.80
CA GLU A 86 -5.72 -1.32 -6.34
C GLU A 86 -6.24 -0.23 -5.37
N LEU A 87 -7.38 0.39 -5.69
CA LEU A 87 -8.01 1.40 -4.84
C LEU A 87 -8.54 0.82 -3.52
N ALA A 88 -9.17 -0.35 -3.57
CA ALA A 88 -9.68 -1.06 -2.39
C ALA A 88 -8.53 -1.53 -1.48
N SER A 89 -7.46 -2.07 -2.09
CA SER A 89 -6.24 -2.43 -1.37
C SER A 89 -5.61 -1.20 -0.72
N GLY A 90 -5.53 -0.06 -1.42
CA GLY A 90 -4.99 1.18 -0.88
C GLY A 90 -5.78 1.76 0.32
N ALA A 91 -7.12 1.61 0.33
CA ALA A 91 -7.95 2.04 1.45
C ALA A 91 -7.78 1.12 2.68
N SER A 92 -7.74 -0.20 2.46
CA SER A 92 -7.43 -1.19 3.50
C SER A 92 -6.02 -1.00 4.07
N ASP A 93 -5.04 -0.78 3.22
CA ASP A 93 -3.65 -0.54 3.58
C ASP A 93 -3.49 0.72 4.45
N LEU A 94 -4.27 1.78 4.19
CA LEU A 94 -4.22 3.00 5.00
C LEU A 94 -4.78 2.79 6.41
N ALA A 95 -5.84 2.00 6.56
CA ALA A 95 -6.40 1.67 7.87
C ALA A 95 -5.42 0.80 8.66
N GLN A 96 -4.88 -0.24 8.04
CA GLN A 96 -3.86 -1.10 8.66
C GLN A 96 -2.58 -0.33 8.98
N TRP A 97 -2.17 0.60 8.11
CA TRP A 97 -1.02 1.47 8.32
C TRP A 97 -1.11 2.24 9.63
N LYS A 98 -2.25 2.86 9.91
CA LYS A 98 -2.44 3.62 11.16
C LYS A 98 -2.28 2.74 12.39
N VAL A 99 -2.85 1.53 12.35
CA VAL A 99 -2.77 0.56 13.45
C VAL A 99 -1.33 0.08 13.67
N VAL A 100 -0.65 -0.33 12.60
CA VAL A 100 0.74 -0.82 12.68
C VAL A 100 1.69 0.30 13.11
N LYS A 101 1.53 1.51 12.57
CA LYS A 101 2.30 2.68 12.98
C LYS A 101 2.14 2.96 14.47
N ALA A 102 0.91 3.07 14.97
CA ALA A 102 0.64 3.37 16.37
C ALA A 102 1.26 2.31 17.28
N ARG A 103 1.05 1.02 16.97
CA ARG A 103 1.64 -0.08 17.72
C ARG A 103 3.17 0.00 17.78
N ILE A 104 3.84 0.21 16.65
CA ILE A 104 5.31 0.28 16.65
C ILE A 104 5.80 1.44 17.53
N LEU A 105 5.15 2.61 17.45
CA LEU A 105 5.54 3.75 18.27
C LEU A 105 5.28 3.50 19.76
N GLU A 106 4.15 2.90 20.12
CA GLU A 106 3.83 2.49 21.49
C GLU A 106 4.85 1.47 22.03
N ASP A 107 5.19 0.44 21.25
CA ASP A 107 6.19 -0.57 21.62
C ASP A 107 7.58 0.08 21.83
N LEU A 108 7.95 1.05 20.99
CA LEU A 108 9.21 1.80 21.12
C LEU A 108 9.20 2.72 22.35
N GLU A 109 8.08 3.37 22.65
CA GLU A 109 7.94 4.22 23.83
C GLU A 109 7.98 3.40 25.13
N ALA A 110 7.35 2.23 25.15
CA ALA A 110 7.37 1.31 26.27
C ALA A 110 8.76 0.69 26.50
N GLY A 111 9.52 0.48 25.43
CA GLY A 111 10.90 -0.05 25.47
C GLY A 111 11.97 0.97 25.87
N LYS A 112 11.62 2.23 26.13
CA LYS A 112 12.59 3.29 26.50
C LYS A 112 13.41 2.90 27.73
N GLY A 113 14.74 2.94 27.56
CA GLY A 113 15.69 2.60 28.63
C GLY A 113 15.95 1.09 28.82
N GLY A 114 15.30 0.23 28.02
CA GLY A 114 15.51 -1.23 28.01
C GLY A 114 16.13 -1.74 26.70
N ASP A 115 16.24 -3.07 26.58
CA ASP A 115 16.73 -3.73 25.37
C ASP A 115 15.58 -3.95 24.35
N TYR A 116 15.73 -3.39 23.15
CA TYR A 116 14.78 -3.55 22.04
C TYR A 116 14.89 -4.90 21.31
N GLN A 117 15.67 -5.86 21.82
CA GLN A 117 15.83 -7.20 21.24
C GLN A 117 14.50 -7.94 21.05
N GLU A 118 13.59 -7.88 22.03
CA GLU A 118 12.29 -8.56 21.93
C GLU A 118 11.42 -7.93 20.82
N LEU A 119 11.33 -6.61 20.79
CA LEU A 119 10.63 -5.87 19.74
C LEU A 119 11.22 -6.16 18.36
N LEU A 120 12.55 -6.17 18.24
CA LEU A 120 13.25 -6.47 16.99
C LEU A 120 12.94 -7.91 16.52
N LYS A 121 12.99 -8.89 17.42
CA LYS A 121 12.66 -10.28 17.11
C LYS A 121 11.22 -10.43 16.63
N ASP A 122 10.29 -9.75 17.29
CA ASP A 122 8.87 -9.75 16.95
C ASP A 122 8.59 -9.12 15.59
N LEU A 123 9.27 -8.01 15.27
CA LEU A 123 9.18 -7.38 13.95
C LEU A 123 9.68 -8.33 12.86
N LEU A 124 10.86 -8.92 13.06
CA LEU A 124 11.46 -9.82 12.08
C LEU A 124 10.64 -11.09 11.82
N ALA A 125 9.97 -11.63 12.84
CA ALA A 125 9.11 -12.79 12.70
C ALA A 125 7.88 -12.50 11.82
N ARG A 126 7.36 -11.27 11.81
CA ARG A 126 6.17 -10.88 11.04
C ARG A 126 6.45 -10.49 9.60
N LEU A 127 7.66 -10.05 9.29
CA LEU A 127 8.05 -9.57 7.96
C LEU A 127 7.70 -10.52 6.80
N PRO A 128 7.94 -11.85 6.88
CA PRO A 128 7.65 -12.75 5.78
C PRO A 128 6.17 -12.77 5.37
N GLU A 129 5.27 -12.56 6.34
CA GLU A 129 3.82 -12.66 6.16
C GLU A 129 3.18 -11.36 5.67
N ARG A 130 3.90 -10.23 5.69
CA ARG A 130 3.35 -8.92 5.29
C ARG A 130 3.18 -8.80 3.79
N GLN A 131 1.93 -8.73 3.34
CA GLN A 131 1.60 -8.55 1.92
C GLN A 131 1.58 -7.07 1.49
N SER A 132 1.22 -6.15 2.40
CA SER A 132 1.23 -4.72 2.09
C SER A 132 2.66 -4.18 2.00
N PRO A 133 3.05 -3.56 0.86
CA PRO A 133 4.38 -2.96 0.70
C PRO A 133 4.71 -1.91 1.76
N LEU A 134 3.73 -1.09 2.16
CA LEU A 134 3.92 -0.02 3.13
C LEU A 134 4.18 -0.58 4.53
N LEU A 135 3.37 -1.56 4.97
CA LEU A 135 3.54 -2.18 6.29
C LEU A 135 4.87 -2.92 6.40
N TYR A 136 5.21 -3.67 5.35
CA TYR A 136 6.49 -4.36 5.26
C TYR A 136 7.66 -3.37 5.36
N ALA A 137 7.61 -2.28 4.59
CA ALA A 137 8.66 -1.26 4.62
C ALA A 137 8.78 -0.60 5.99
N ALA A 138 7.67 -0.35 6.68
CA ALA A 138 7.65 0.20 8.04
C ALA A 138 8.40 -0.70 9.03
N GLU A 139 8.01 -1.99 9.10
CA GLU A 139 8.64 -2.95 10.01
C GLU A 139 10.13 -3.18 9.66
N MET A 140 10.48 -3.19 8.36
CA MET A 140 11.88 -3.28 7.91
C MET A 140 12.72 -2.09 8.35
N VAL A 141 12.22 -0.86 8.14
CA VAL A 141 12.93 0.37 8.52
C VAL A 141 13.17 0.38 10.03
N THR A 142 12.13 0.09 10.82
CA THR A 142 12.26 0.01 12.29
C THR A 142 13.28 -1.05 12.70
N ALA A 143 13.25 -2.24 12.10
CA ALA A 143 14.18 -3.32 12.42
C ALA A 143 15.65 -2.93 12.13
N ILE A 144 15.91 -2.23 11.03
CA ILE A 144 17.25 -1.73 10.69
C ILE A 144 17.70 -0.67 11.69
N ILE A 145 16.83 0.29 12.04
CA ILE A 145 17.15 1.35 13.01
C ILE A 145 17.47 0.75 14.40
N LEU A 146 16.66 -0.19 14.88
CA LEU A 146 16.90 -0.88 16.14
C LEU A 146 18.21 -1.69 16.11
N SER A 147 18.51 -2.36 14.98
CA SER A 147 19.78 -3.08 14.82
C SER A 147 20.99 -2.15 14.85
N LEU A 148 20.87 -0.95 14.26
CA LEU A 148 21.92 0.08 14.35
C LEU A 148 22.06 0.65 15.76
N GLN A 149 20.95 0.75 16.50
CA GLN A 149 20.96 1.20 17.89
C GLN A 149 21.65 0.18 18.80
N GLN A 150 21.50 -1.12 18.58
CA GLN A 150 22.18 -2.15 19.37
C GLN A 150 23.72 -2.12 19.21
N LEU A 151 24.23 -1.57 18.12
CA LEU A 151 25.67 -1.34 17.93
C LEU A 151 26.23 -0.17 18.78
N ARG A 152 25.40 0.53 19.56
CA ARG A 152 25.77 1.74 20.30
C ARG A 152 26.63 1.50 21.54
N GLU A 153 26.72 0.29 22.10
CA GLU A 153 27.27 0.13 23.45
C GLU A 153 28.75 0.51 23.59
N ASP A 154 29.54 0.46 22.52
CA ASP A 154 30.96 0.80 22.59
C ASP A 154 31.35 1.84 21.50
N ALA A 155 31.49 3.09 21.94
CA ALA A 155 32.41 4.10 21.40
C ALA A 155 32.01 4.93 20.15
N SER A 156 30.91 5.70 20.18
CA SER A 156 30.96 6.99 19.44
C SER A 156 30.07 8.11 19.97
N ALA A 157 30.63 9.33 19.99
CA ALA A 157 29.97 10.60 20.30
C ALA A 157 29.01 11.08 19.20
N PHE A 158 28.71 10.25 18.21
CA PHE A 158 27.80 10.55 17.11
C PHE A 158 26.42 9.96 17.40
N GLY A 159 25.39 10.82 17.45
CA GLY A 159 24.00 10.44 17.65
C GLY A 159 23.49 9.50 16.55
N LEU A 160 22.37 8.81 16.84
CA LEU A 160 21.69 7.91 15.88
C LEU A 160 21.35 8.68 14.59
N SER A 161 20.83 9.89 14.72
CA SER A 161 20.54 10.82 13.62
C SER A 161 21.75 11.16 12.76
N ASP A 162 22.90 11.49 13.34
CA ASP A 162 24.08 11.87 12.56
C ASP A 162 24.64 10.68 11.76
N ARG A 163 24.61 9.47 12.32
CA ARG A 163 24.97 8.26 11.57
C ARG A 163 24.00 7.99 10.45
N LEU A 164 22.70 8.03 10.71
CA LEU A 164 21.68 7.82 9.68
C LEU A 164 21.81 8.87 8.57
N ARG A 165 22.02 10.15 8.90
CA ARG A 165 22.31 11.21 7.92
C ARG A 165 23.57 10.95 7.12
N SER A 166 24.66 10.51 7.76
CA SER A 166 25.91 10.14 7.07
C SER A 166 25.72 8.95 6.10
N LEU A 167 24.72 8.12 6.37
CA LEU A 167 24.30 6.98 5.54
C LEU A 167 23.20 7.36 4.53
N GLY A 168 22.86 8.65 4.42
CA GLY A 168 21.86 9.17 3.50
C GLY A 168 20.41 9.06 3.97
N LEU A 169 20.14 8.68 5.22
CA LEU A 169 18.81 8.50 5.81
C LEU A 169 18.25 9.73 6.56
N PRO A 170 17.84 10.76 5.80
CA PRO A 170 16.75 11.63 6.23
C PRO A 170 15.75 12.03 5.11
N GLU A 171 15.95 11.55 3.88
CA GLU A 171 15.16 11.90 2.68
C GLU A 171 14.59 10.67 1.95
N GLU A 172 13.67 10.89 0.99
CA GLU A 172 13.02 9.83 0.19
C GLU A 172 14.02 8.90 -0.52
N ALA A 173 15.15 9.45 -0.99
CA ALA A 173 16.25 8.71 -1.59
C ALA A 173 17.03 7.85 -0.56
N GLY A 174 17.07 8.27 0.70
CA GLY A 174 17.71 7.56 1.79
C GLY A 174 17.04 6.24 2.12
N LEU A 175 15.70 6.19 2.05
CA LEU A 175 14.94 4.98 2.35
C LEU A 175 15.25 3.84 1.37
N ALA A 176 15.63 4.15 0.13
CA ALA A 176 16.10 3.15 -0.83
C ALA A 176 17.45 2.53 -0.40
N ALA A 177 18.29 3.28 0.33
CA ALA A 177 19.60 2.85 0.80
C ALA A 177 19.55 1.87 1.99
N LEU A 178 18.38 1.68 2.63
CA LEU A 178 18.20 0.76 3.77
C LEU A 178 18.58 -0.68 3.44
N GLY A 179 18.35 -1.12 2.21
CA GLY A 179 18.80 -2.43 1.75
C GLY A 179 20.33 -2.58 1.84
N GLY A 180 21.07 -1.53 1.53
CA GLY A 180 22.52 -1.48 1.66
C GLY A 180 22.99 -1.47 3.13
N LEU A 181 22.22 -0.87 4.03
CA LEU A 181 22.53 -0.89 5.47
C LEU A 181 22.35 -2.25 6.11
N ALA A 182 21.31 -2.99 5.74
CA ALA A 182 21.17 -4.38 6.17
C ALA A 182 22.37 -5.23 5.73
N VAL A 183 22.91 -4.96 4.54
CA VAL A 183 24.16 -5.60 4.06
C VAL A 183 25.38 -5.13 4.86
N GLY A 184 25.52 -3.83 5.09
CA GLY A 184 26.60 -3.27 5.91
C GLY A 184 26.62 -3.84 7.34
N LEU A 185 25.45 -4.00 7.95
CA LEU A 185 25.29 -4.62 9.27
C LEU A 185 25.83 -6.05 9.33
N SER A 186 25.86 -6.79 8.22
CA SER A 186 26.39 -8.17 8.19
C SER A 186 27.90 -8.26 8.37
N PHE A 187 28.60 -7.16 8.09
CA PHE A 187 30.03 -7.05 8.31
C PHE A 187 30.37 -6.49 9.69
N ALA A 188 29.37 -6.04 10.47
CA ALA A 188 29.58 -5.55 11.82
C ALA A 188 29.73 -6.72 12.81
N GLU A 189 30.94 -6.92 13.35
CA GLU A 189 31.25 -8.04 14.25
C GLU A 189 30.39 -8.07 15.53
N ARG A 190 29.92 -6.91 15.98
CA ARG A 190 29.07 -6.74 17.18
C ARG A 190 27.58 -6.94 16.92
N ALA A 191 27.16 -7.10 15.67
CA ALA A 191 25.75 -7.30 15.35
C ALA A 191 25.32 -8.74 15.65
N ASN A 192 24.07 -8.93 16.07
CA ASN A 192 23.51 -10.26 16.26
C ASN A 192 23.39 -10.97 14.90
N ARG A 193 24.34 -11.86 14.60
CA ARG A 193 24.45 -12.56 13.30
C ARG A 193 23.15 -13.22 12.86
N ARG A 194 22.33 -13.73 13.79
CA ARG A 194 21.04 -14.35 13.46
C ARG A 194 20.04 -13.32 12.94
N LEU A 195 19.91 -12.18 13.63
CA LEU A 195 18.99 -11.10 13.24
C LEU A 195 19.46 -10.43 11.95
N VAL A 196 20.77 -10.25 11.77
CA VAL A 196 21.32 -9.70 10.54
C VAL A 196 21.10 -10.62 9.33
N ASN A 197 21.27 -11.93 9.49
CA ASN A 197 20.96 -12.87 8.42
C ASN A 197 19.48 -12.84 8.02
N LEU A 198 18.57 -12.67 9.00
CA LEU A 198 17.15 -12.46 8.71
C LEU A 198 16.94 -11.16 7.92
N LEU A 199 17.53 -10.04 8.35
CA LEU A 199 17.45 -8.77 7.62
C LEU A 199 17.99 -8.88 6.18
N LEU A 200 19.15 -9.49 6.01
CA LEU A 200 19.76 -9.76 4.70
C LEU A 200 18.82 -10.54 3.77
N SER A 201 18.17 -11.58 4.29
CA SER A 201 17.21 -12.38 3.51
C SER A 201 16.01 -11.57 3.00
N GLN A 202 15.70 -10.45 3.67
CA GLN A 202 14.58 -9.57 3.37
C GLN A 202 14.95 -8.39 2.45
N VAL A 203 16.23 -8.16 2.15
CA VAL A 203 16.70 -7.01 1.34
C VAL A 203 16.15 -7.04 -0.09
N GLY A 204 16.20 -8.20 -0.76
CA GLY A 204 15.71 -8.32 -2.13
C GLY A 204 14.21 -8.02 -2.25
N ARG A 205 13.42 -8.53 -1.29
CA ARG A 205 11.99 -8.24 -1.20
C ARG A 205 11.72 -6.77 -0.87
N TYR A 206 12.54 -6.17 0.00
CA TYR A 206 12.46 -4.74 0.30
C TYR A 206 12.63 -3.89 -0.95
N GLN A 207 13.67 -4.12 -1.77
CA GLN A 207 13.89 -3.36 -3.00
C GLN A 207 12.71 -3.50 -3.99
N GLN A 208 12.19 -4.73 -4.14
CA GLN A 208 11.03 -4.97 -5.01
C GLN A 208 9.77 -4.25 -4.53
N LEU A 209 9.43 -4.35 -3.24
CA LEU A 209 8.25 -3.70 -2.67
C LEU A 209 8.39 -2.18 -2.60
N PHE A 210 9.58 -1.69 -2.29
CA PHE A 210 9.88 -0.26 -2.25
C PHE A 210 9.66 0.40 -3.60
N SER A 211 10.06 -0.26 -4.71
CA SER A 211 9.82 0.24 -6.07
C SER A 211 8.33 0.38 -6.44
N ARG A 212 7.45 -0.29 -5.70
CA ARG A 212 5.99 -0.27 -5.90
C ARG A 212 5.27 0.73 -5.00
N LEU A 213 5.98 1.41 -4.10
CA LEU A 213 5.36 2.40 -3.22
C LEU A 213 4.96 3.64 -4.01
N SER A 214 3.73 4.12 -3.77
CA SER A 214 3.30 5.41 -4.30
C SER A 214 4.07 6.56 -3.64
N PRO A 215 4.17 7.73 -4.30
CA PRO A 215 4.80 8.92 -3.70
C PRO A 215 4.16 9.36 -2.37
N GLU A 216 2.89 9.04 -2.16
CA GLU A 216 2.17 9.33 -0.91
C GLU A 216 2.60 8.37 0.21
N ASN A 217 2.81 7.09 -0.12
CA ASN A 217 3.29 6.08 0.82
C ASN A 217 4.77 6.29 1.17
N LEU A 218 5.59 6.74 0.22
CA LEU A 218 6.98 7.14 0.49
C LEU A 218 7.05 8.30 1.49
N ARG A 219 6.20 9.32 1.34
CA ARG A 219 6.09 10.41 2.31
C ARG A 219 5.65 9.93 3.69
N ARG A 220 4.62 9.08 3.77
CA ARG A 220 4.19 8.45 5.03
C ARG A 220 5.30 7.67 5.72
N LEU A 221 6.07 6.90 4.95
CA LEU A 221 7.19 6.12 5.46
C LEU A 221 8.32 7.03 5.96
N SER A 222 8.62 8.11 5.25
CA SER A 222 9.61 9.12 5.65
C SER A 222 9.22 9.83 6.96
N ASP A 223 7.96 10.27 7.06
CA ASP A 223 7.42 10.90 8.28
C ASP A 223 7.50 9.93 9.47
N PHE A 224 7.07 8.68 9.26
CA PHE A 224 7.17 7.63 10.28
C PHE A 224 8.60 7.34 10.71
N THR A 225 9.54 7.27 9.77
CA THR A 225 10.97 7.05 10.08
C THR A 225 11.49 8.16 11.00
N ARG A 226 11.09 9.40 10.75
CA ARG A 226 11.43 10.55 11.60
C ARG A 226 10.83 10.45 12.99
N GLU A 227 9.60 9.97 13.12
CA GLU A 227 8.96 9.73 14.42
C GLU A 227 9.69 8.63 15.21
N VAL A 228 10.02 7.50 14.57
CA VAL A 228 10.80 6.42 15.20
C VAL A 228 12.15 6.93 15.71
N MET A 229 12.88 7.71 14.90
CA MET A 229 14.15 8.30 15.32
C MET A 229 13.98 9.20 16.56
N ARG A 230 12.96 10.06 16.58
CA ARG A 230 12.68 10.94 17.74
C ARG A 230 12.39 10.16 19.00
N VAL A 231 11.65 9.05 18.91
CA VAL A 231 11.34 8.21 20.08
C VAL A 231 12.61 7.57 20.64
N LEU A 232 13.52 7.12 19.77
CA LEU A 232 14.77 6.45 20.17
C LEU A 232 15.89 7.40 20.63
N GLU A 233 15.81 8.68 20.28
CA GLU A 233 16.73 9.74 20.71
C GLU A 233 16.29 10.48 21.98
N ALA A 234 15.03 10.29 22.40
CA ALA A 234 14.44 10.91 23.59
C ALA A 234 14.65 10.05 24.84
#